data_AF-A0A522UX05-F1
#
_entry.id   AF-A0A522UX05-F1
#
_cell.length_a   1.000
_cell.length_b   1.000
_cell.length_c   1.000
_cell.angle_alpha   90.00
_cell.angle_beta   90.00
_cell.angle_gamma   90.00
#
_symmetry.space_group_name_H-M   'P 1'
#
loop_
_entity.id
_entity.type
_entity.pdbx_description
1 polymer ?
#
loop_
_entity_poly.entity_id
_entity_poly.type
_entity_poly.pdbx_seq_one_letter_code
_entity_poly.pdbx_strand_id
1 'polypeptide(L)'
;MLPNIRVKGGFAIEEKSSELKPIKAAYAVLGSGGIGLALANELETIDKNIILIDKDAAKVDTLKEQNLNALQGDIGETDIFGKFDLKYLKAVFIMSSDIKANKSAINYIKKTAPDVQVVTRANDNQQKEELEAEGADLVVLPSKLPHKSIALAIVHYIEENTSIKMARDLKKLIASVGDGKFAIVVHNNPDPDAISSAMGLKEIASSVGVKAEIHYKGSIGHHENKAFVNLLDIELDQSTDLNVSDYKKIAMIECSTPGTNNMLPPGTQVSIVIDHHQAEIEEIRAEYVDIRPNIGATATIMTKYLQYLDIPI
;
A
#
# COMPACT_ATOMS: atom_id res chain seq x y z
N MET A 1 60.22 -39.45 16.08
CA MET A 1 59.75 -38.15 15.59
C MET A 1 60.36 -37.92 14.23
N LEU A 2 59.59 -38.16 13.17
CA LEU A 2 59.94 -37.91 11.79
C LEU A 2 58.85 -37.01 11.18
N PRO A 3 59.20 -36.14 10.22
CA PRO A 3 58.33 -35.10 9.69
C PRO A 3 57.39 -35.68 8.62
N ASN A 4 56.15 -35.21 8.56
CA ASN A 4 55.20 -35.66 7.55
C ASN A 4 54.69 -34.53 6.65
N ILE A 5 55.08 -34.70 5.38
CA ILE A 5 54.28 -34.61 4.15
C ILE A 5 53.96 -33.20 3.62
N ARG A 6 54.48 -32.98 2.41
CA ARG A 6 54.20 -31.87 1.50
C ARG A 6 53.52 -32.46 0.26
N VAL A 7 52.28 -32.10 -0.07
CA VAL A 7 51.75 -32.18 -1.45
C VAL A 7 50.75 -31.05 -1.74
N LYS A 8 50.85 -30.57 -2.97
CA LYS A 8 50.23 -29.45 -3.69
C LYS A 8 48.70 -29.53 -3.87
N GLY A 9 48.11 -28.35 -4.11
CA GLY A 9 46.78 -28.11 -4.69
C GLY A 9 46.19 -26.87 -4.02
N GLY A 10 46.24 -25.66 -4.56
CA GLY A 10 45.84 -25.31 -5.92
C GLY A 10 44.32 -25.16 -5.97
N PHE A 11 43.78 -24.12 -5.34
CA PHE A 11 42.55 -23.41 -5.73
C PHE A 11 42.58 -22.06 -5.00
N ALA A 12 43.03 -21.01 -5.71
CA ALA A 12 42.56 -19.68 -5.41
C ALA A 12 41.05 -19.74 -5.62
N ILE A 13 40.28 -19.63 -4.55
CA ILE A 13 38.86 -19.38 -4.66
C ILE A 13 38.79 -17.90 -5.06
N GLU A 14 38.71 -17.65 -6.36
CA GLU A 14 38.15 -16.40 -6.87
C GLU A 14 36.82 -16.20 -6.15
N GLU A 15 36.75 -15.19 -5.29
CA GLU A 15 35.49 -14.65 -4.81
C GLU A 15 34.69 -14.22 -6.05
N LYS A 16 33.86 -15.12 -6.55
CA LYS A 16 32.79 -14.79 -7.48
C LYS A 16 31.97 -13.70 -6.80
N SER A 17 32.10 -12.49 -7.34
CA SER A 17 31.10 -11.41 -7.34
C SER A 17 29.74 -11.95 -6.89
N SER A 18 29.43 -11.80 -5.60
CA SER A 18 28.08 -12.00 -5.12
C SER A 18 27.23 -10.95 -5.81
N GLU A 19 26.37 -11.35 -6.75
CA GLU A 19 25.32 -10.47 -7.25
C GLU A 19 24.56 -9.96 -6.02
N LEU A 20 24.79 -8.69 -5.67
CA LEU A 20 24.13 -8.04 -4.55
C LEU A 20 22.63 -8.13 -4.82
N LYS A 21 21.90 -8.80 -3.92
CA LYS A 21 20.44 -8.85 -4.04
C LYS A 21 19.91 -7.42 -4.07
N PRO A 22 19.01 -7.08 -5.00
CA PRO A 22 18.48 -5.75 -5.11
C PRO A 22 17.75 -5.36 -3.82
N ILE A 23 17.92 -4.11 -3.41
CA ILE A 23 17.36 -3.53 -2.19
C ILE A 23 15.84 -3.48 -2.34
N LYS A 24 15.14 -4.06 -1.36
CA LYS A 24 13.67 -3.97 -1.25
C LYS A 24 13.32 -2.84 -0.30
N ALA A 25 12.72 -1.79 -0.83
CA ALA A 25 12.22 -0.66 -0.07
C ALA A 25 10.85 -0.26 -0.62
N ALA A 26 9.91 0.07 0.27
CA ALA A 26 8.62 0.65 -0.09
C ALA A 26 8.78 2.12 -0.50
N TYR A 27 9.72 2.85 0.11
CA TYR A 27 9.95 4.26 -0.15
C TYR A 27 11.43 4.58 -0.30
N ALA A 28 11.78 5.48 -1.24
CA ALA A 28 13.13 6.00 -1.38
C ALA A 28 13.14 7.53 -1.28
N VAL A 29 13.98 8.08 -0.39
CA VAL A 29 14.15 9.52 -0.21
C VAL A 29 15.52 9.93 -0.77
N LEU A 30 15.52 10.65 -1.88
CA LEU A 30 16.70 11.10 -2.60
C LEU A 30 17.05 12.52 -2.18
N GLY A 31 18.07 12.66 -1.33
CA GLY A 31 18.51 13.90 -0.70
C GLY A 31 18.08 13.98 0.75
N SER A 32 19.07 13.99 1.65
CA SER A 32 18.89 13.98 3.12
C SER A 32 18.87 15.39 3.75
N GLY A 33 18.49 16.41 2.97
CA GLY A 33 18.29 17.76 3.49
C GLY A 33 17.16 17.84 4.51
N GLY A 34 16.88 19.03 5.06
CA GLY A 34 15.91 19.17 6.15
C GLY A 34 14.51 18.63 5.85
N ILE A 35 14.02 18.75 4.59
CA ILE A 35 12.75 18.16 4.15
C ILE A 35 12.88 16.65 3.99
N GLY A 36 13.97 16.15 3.38
CA GLY A 36 14.19 14.72 3.18
C GLY A 36 14.27 13.95 4.50
N LEU A 37 14.99 14.49 5.49
CA LEU A 37 15.06 13.89 6.83
C LEU A 37 13.69 13.92 7.53
N ALA A 38 12.98 15.04 7.49
CA ALA A 38 11.64 15.12 8.06
C ALA A 38 10.70 14.09 7.42
N LEU A 39 10.77 13.93 6.10
CA LEU A 39 9.96 12.99 5.34
C LEU A 39 10.28 11.54 5.68
N ALA A 40 11.56 11.19 5.80
CA ALA A 40 11.96 9.84 6.22
C ALA A 40 11.40 9.49 7.60
N ASN A 41 11.46 10.43 8.56
CA ASN A 41 10.91 10.22 9.90
C ASN A 41 9.39 10.04 9.91
N GLU A 42 8.65 10.82 9.11
CA GLU A 42 7.19 10.65 9.02
C GLU A 42 6.81 9.32 8.34
N LEU A 43 7.51 8.95 7.26
CA LEU A 43 7.26 7.68 6.55
C LEU A 43 7.55 6.46 7.43
N GLU A 44 8.54 6.52 8.33
CA GLU A 44 8.93 5.40 9.19
C GLU A 44 7.81 5.00 10.16
N THR A 45 6.91 5.94 10.48
CA THR A 45 5.71 5.68 11.28
C THR A 45 4.67 4.82 10.55
N ILE A 46 4.77 4.74 9.22
CA ILE A 46 3.85 4.01 8.34
C ILE A 46 4.46 2.68 7.89
N ASP A 47 5.68 2.72 7.35
CA ASP A 47 6.39 1.53 6.84
C ASP A 47 7.89 1.72 7.06
N LYS A 48 8.53 0.77 7.76
CA LYS A 48 9.96 0.85 8.06
C LYS A 48 10.86 0.55 6.86
N ASN A 49 10.30 0.07 5.75
CA ASN A 49 11.04 -0.25 4.53
C ASN A 49 11.36 1.01 3.72
N ILE A 50 12.11 1.94 4.31
CA ILE A 50 12.55 3.19 3.68
C ILE A 50 14.04 3.12 3.43
N ILE A 51 14.50 3.85 2.42
CA ILE A 51 15.92 4.10 2.20
C ILE A 51 16.16 5.58 1.90
N LEU A 52 17.17 6.16 2.55
CA LEU A 52 17.67 7.49 2.23
C LEU A 52 18.90 7.39 1.32
N ILE A 53 19.00 8.32 0.39
CA ILE A 53 20.13 8.42 -0.53
C ILE A 53 20.71 9.83 -0.48
N ASP A 54 22.02 9.95 -0.29
CA ASP A 54 22.72 11.23 -0.41
C ASP A 54 24.10 11.03 -1.04
N LYS A 55 24.59 12.04 -1.76
CA LYS A 55 25.94 12.02 -2.35
C LYS A 55 27.03 12.27 -1.31
N ASP A 56 26.67 12.98 -0.24
CA ASP A 56 27.57 13.36 0.84
C ASP A 56 27.77 12.19 1.82
N ALA A 57 28.98 11.62 1.81
CA ALA A 57 29.35 10.50 2.68
C ALA A 57 29.16 10.82 4.17
N ALA A 58 29.48 12.05 4.61
CA ALA A 58 29.39 12.41 6.02
C ALA A 58 27.93 12.42 6.51
N LYS A 59 27.00 12.85 5.67
CA LYS A 59 25.56 12.77 5.97
C LYS A 59 25.07 11.34 6.03
N VAL A 60 25.50 10.50 5.09
CA VAL A 60 25.14 9.07 5.08
C VAL A 60 25.62 8.37 6.34
N ASP A 61 26.84 8.65 6.79
CA ASP A 61 27.37 8.09 8.03
C ASP A 61 26.56 8.56 9.25
N THR A 62 26.22 9.86 9.31
CA THR A 62 25.35 10.41 10.37
C THR A 62 23.97 9.73 10.39
N LEU A 63 23.36 9.48 9.24
CA LEU A 63 22.06 8.79 9.15
C LEU A 63 22.15 7.35 9.66
N LYS A 64 23.22 6.64 9.31
CA LYS A 64 23.47 5.27 9.79
C LYS A 64 23.69 5.22 11.30
N GLU A 65 24.40 6.20 11.86
CA GLU A 65 24.55 6.35 13.32
C GLU A 65 23.20 6.56 14.03
N GLN A 66 22.22 7.16 13.35
CA GLN A 66 20.84 7.32 13.82
C GLN A 66 19.96 6.08 13.58
N ASN A 67 20.55 4.96 13.14
CA ASN A 67 19.86 3.71 12.76
C ASN A 67 18.91 3.87 11.56
N LEU A 68 19.07 4.91 10.74
CA LEU A 68 18.33 5.05 9.49
C LEU A 68 19.02 4.27 8.37
N ASN A 69 18.23 3.64 7.52
CA ASN A 69 18.73 2.94 6.34
C ASN A 69 19.15 3.96 5.27
N ALA A 70 20.46 4.12 5.08
CA ALA A 70 21.01 5.13 4.17
C ALA A 70 22.11 4.56 3.24
N LEU A 71 22.10 5.02 2.00
CA LEU A 71 23.04 4.65 0.95
C LEU A 71 23.71 5.89 0.37
N GLN A 72 25.02 5.82 0.13
CA GLN A 72 25.71 6.86 -0.62
C GLN A 72 25.48 6.69 -2.12
N GLY A 73 25.13 7.77 -2.81
CA GLY A 73 25.28 7.86 -4.24
C GLY A 73 24.67 9.11 -4.87
N ASP A 74 25.01 9.32 -6.14
CA ASP A 74 24.52 10.44 -6.93
C ASP A 74 23.24 10.04 -7.67
N ILE A 75 22.19 10.85 -7.50
CA ILE A 75 20.87 10.62 -8.08
C ILE A 75 20.79 11.07 -9.54
N GLY A 76 21.79 11.83 -10.01
CA GLY A 76 21.97 12.15 -11.42
C GLY A 76 22.54 10.96 -12.22
N GLU A 77 23.09 9.95 -11.55
CA GLU A 77 23.60 8.73 -12.17
C GLU A 77 22.55 7.62 -12.12
N THR A 78 22.34 6.94 -13.26
CA THR A 78 21.31 5.89 -13.37
C THR A 78 21.64 4.62 -12.60
N ASP A 79 22.92 4.41 -12.27
CA ASP A 79 23.44 3.19 -11.65
C ASP A 79 22.89 2.99 -10.23
N ILE A 80 22.49 4.08 -9.56
CA ILE A 80 21.92 4.00 -8.23
C ILE A 80 20.58 3.28 -8.22
N PHE A 81 19.76 3.49 -9.25
CA PHE A 81 18.45 2.89 -9.37
C PHE A 81 18.52 1.39 -9.68
N GLY A 82 19.59 0.94 -10.34
CA GLY A 82 19.86 -0.48 -10.59
C GLY A 82 20.10 -1.31 -9.31
N LYS A 83 20.34 -0.66 -8.17
CA LYS A 83 20.48 -1.32 -6.86
C LYS A 83 19.13 -1.66 -6.23
N PHE A 84 18.02 -1.14 -6.76
CA PHE A 84 16.68 -1.32 -6.18
C PHE A 84 15.86 -2.35 -6.93
N ASP A 85 15.05 -3.09 -6.17
CA ASP A 85 13.93 -3.81 -6.75
C ASP A 85 12.76 -2.84 -6.90
N LEU A 86 12.69 -2.17 -8.05
CA LEU A 86 11.68 -1.14 -8.33
C LEU A 86 10.25 -1.66 -8.23
N LYS A 87 10.02 -2.98 -8.24
CA LYS A 87 8.68 -3.58 -8.06
C LYS A 87 8.13 -3.41 -6.64
N TYR A 88 9.00 -3.28 -5.65
CA TYR A 88 8.60 -3.07 -4.25
C TYR A 88 8.39 -1.60 -3.89
N LEU A 89 8.88 -0.70 -4.75
CA LEU A 89 8.88 0.73 -4.52
C LEU A 89 7.48 1.30 -4.80
N LYS A 90 6.87 1.92 -3.79
CA LYS A 90 5.57 2.59 -3.90
C LYS A 90 5.75 4.05 -4.33
N ALA A 91 6.72 4.75 -3.73
CA ALA A 91 7.02 6.15 -4.04
C ALA A 91 8.50 6.50 -3.91
N VAL A 92 8.94 7.49 -4.68
CA VAL A 92 10.26 8.11 -4.64
C VAL A 92 10.13 9.59 -4.39
N PHE A 93 10.90 10.09 -3.42
CA PHE A 93 10.89 11.47 -2.97
C PHE A 93 12.21 12.15 -3.31
N ILE A 94 12.23 12.93 -4.39
CA ILE A 94 13.39 13.62 -4.92
C ILE A 94 13.54 15.01 -4.29
N MET A 95 14.21 15.05 -3.15
CA MET A 95 14.34 16.21 -2.26
C MET A 95 15.69 16.93 -2.38
N SER A 96 16.49 16.60 -3.39
CA SER A 96 17.72 17.32 -3.73
C SER A 96 17.44 18.74 -4.24
N SER A 97 18.43 19.62 -4.11
CA SER A 97 18.41 20.97 -4.68
C SER A 97 18.92 21.05 -6.12
N ASP A 98 19.48 19.95 -6.65
CA ASP A 98 20.02 19.89 -8.01
C ASP A 98 18.91 19.53 -9.01
N ILE A 99 18.42 20.54 -9.73
CA ILE A 99 17.34 20.34 -10.71
C ILE A 99 17.74 19.40 -11.85
N LYS A 100 19.00 19.41 -12.31
CA LYS A 100 19.42 18.55 -13.42
C LYS A 100 19.41 17.10 -12.97
N ALA A 101 19.93 16.83 -11.78
CA ALA A 101 19.89 15.50 -11.19
C ALA A 101 18.45 15.04 -10.94
N ASN A 102 17.57 15.95 -10.46
CA ASN A 102 16.16 15.64 -10.26
C ASN A 102 15.45 15.23 -11.57
N LYS A 103 15.66 15.97 -12.66
CA LYS A 103 15.09 15.63 -13.97
C LYS A 103 15.56 14.27 -14.47
N SER A 104 16.86 13.98 -14.38
CA SER A 104 17.42 12.67 -14.75
C SER A 104 16.78 11.52 -13.95
N ALA A 105 16.61 11.71 -12.64
CA ALA A 105 15.97 10.72 -11.77
C ALA A 105 14.50 10.50 -12.13
N ILE A 106 13.71 11.57 -12.33
CA ILE A 106 12.29 11.47 -12.73
C ILE A 106 12.16 10.68 -14.04
N ASN A 107 12.94 11.06 -15.06
CA ASN A 107 12.87 10.44 -16.38
C ASN A 107 13.18 8.94 -16.31
N TYR A 108 14.23 8.57 -15.56
CA TYR A 108 14.59 7.18 -15.36
C TYR A 108 13.45 6.40 -14.69
N ILE A 109 12.95 6.87 -13.54
CA ILE A 109 11.91 6.18 -12.76
C ILE A 109 10.65 6.01 -13.59
N LYS A 110 10.17 7.06 -14.26
CA LYS A 110 8.96 6.98 -15.08
C LYS A 110 9.10 6.05 -16.29
N LYS A 111 10.32 5.91 -16.82
CA LYS A 111 10.59 4.96 -17.91
C LYS A 111 10.66 3.50 -17.43
N THR A 112 11.25 3.24 -16.27
CA THR A 112 11.48 1.87 -15.78
C THR A 112 10.38 1.34 -14.88
N ALA A 113 9.68 2.22 -14.17
CA ALA A 113 8.68 1.89 -13.17
C ALA A 113 7.57 2.97 -13.15
N PRO A 114 6.72 3.01 -14.21
CA PRO A 114 5.74 4.09 -14.40
C PRO A 114 4.69 4.18 -13.29
N ASP A 115 4.42 3.07 -12.59
CA ASP A 115 3.48 2.98 -11.47
C ASP A 115 4.00 3.60 -10.16
N VAL A 116 5.31 3.87 -10.07
CA VAL A 116 5.93 4.47 -8.89
C VAL A 116 5.59 5.95 -8.84
N GLN A 117 5.08 6.41 -7.69
CA GLN A 117 4.80 7.82 -7.48
C GLN A 117 6.11 8.60 -7.28
N VAL A 118 6.28 9.71 -7.97
CA VAL A 118 7.46 10.56 -7.93
C VAL A 118 7.06 11.91 -7.39
N VAL A 119 7.55 12.22 -6.19
CA VAL A 119 7.40 13.54 -5.56
C VAL A 119 8.74 14.24 -5.61
N THR A 120 8.76 15.50 -6.03
CA THR A 120 10.00 16.30 -6.04
C THR A 120 9.77 17.69 -5.48
N ARG A 121 10.85 18.40 -5.19
CA ARG A 121 10.81 19.81 -4.78
C ARG A 121 11.28 20.73 -5.90
N ALA A 122 10.62 21.88 -6.03
CA ALA A 122 11.01 22.99 -6.88
C ALA A 122 11.33 24.23 -6.03
N ASN A 123 12.19 25.12 -6.51
CA ASN A 123 12.48 26.38 -5.82
C ASN A 123 11.53 27.52 -6.24
N ASP A 124 10.91 27.40 -7.41
CA ASP A 124 10.04 28.41 -8.00
C ASP A 124 9.01 27.74 -8.95
N ASN A 125 8.05 28.51 -9.44
CA ASN A 125 6.98 27.99 -10.31
C ASN A 125 7.49 27.55 -11.69
N GLN A 126 8.58 28.16 -12.20
CA GLN A 126 9.14 27.75 -13.48
C GLN A 126 9.74 26.35 -13.38
N GLN A 127 10.53 26.09 -12.35
CA GLN A 127 11.07 24.76 -12.05
C GLN A 127 9.95 23.75 -11.79
N LYS A 128 8.85 24.20 -11.17
CA LYS A 128 7.68 23.36 -10.94
C LYS A 128 7.10 22.84 -12.25
N GLU A 129 6.79 23.73 -13.18
CA GLU A 129 6.26 23.40 -14.50
C GLU A 129 7.23 22.48 -15.26
N GLU A 130 8.53 22.76 -15.19
CA GLU A 130 9.56 21.92 -15.80
C GLU A 130 9.59 20.49 -15.23
N LEU A 131 9.45 20.32 -13.92
CA LEU A 131 9.48 19.00 -13.26
C LEU A 131 8.17 18.22 -13.43
N GLU A 132 7.03 18.91 -13.47
CA GLU A 132 5.73 18.33 -13.83
C GLU A 132 5.76 17.81 -15.28
N ALA A 133 6.35 18.56 -16.21
CA ALA A 133 6.50 18.16 -17.61
C ALA A 133 7.40 16.93 -17.81
N GLU A 134 8.38 16.70 -16.92
CA GLU A 134 9.21 15.49 -16.91
C GLU A 134 8.48 14.26 -16.32
N GLY A 135 7.32 14.46 -15.70
CA GLY A 135 6.47 13.40 -15.18
C GLY A 135 6.47 13.25 -13.66
N ALA A 136 6.86 14.27 -12.89
CA ALA A 136 6.63 14.24 -11.44
C ALA A 136 5.11 14.26 -11.12
N ASP A 137 4.65 13.41 -10.22
CA ASP A 137 3.24 13.34 -9.81
C ASP A 137 2.85 14.42 -8.80
N LEU A 138 3.84 14.91 -8.04
CA LEU A 138 3.69 16.04 -7.14
C LEU A 138 4.99 16.84 -7.09
N VAL A 139 4.89 18.14 -7.36
CA VAL A 139 6.01 19.06 -7.16
C VAL A 139 5.69 20.02 -6.03
N VAL A 140 6.43 19.89 -4.94
CA VAL A 140 6.29 20.78 -3.77
C VAL A 140 7.16 22.01 -3.96
N LEU A 141 6.61 23.18 -3.65
CA LEU A 141 7.40 24.39 -3.48
C LEU A 141 7.61 24.60 -1.99
N PRO A 142 8.81 24.36 -1.46
CA PRO A 142 9.11 24.62 -0.06
C PRO A 142 8.88 26.11 0.23
N SER A 143 7.80 26.40 0.95
CA SER A 143 7.52 27.73 1.46
C SER A 143 8.29 27.95 2.76
N LYS A 144 8.06 29.07 3.45
CA LYS A 144 8.62 29.32 4.79
C LYS A 144 8.01 28.43 5.89
N LEU A 145 7.30 27.37 5.51
CA LEU A 145 6.71 26.41 6.43
C LEU A 145 7.78 25.50 7.05
N PRO A 146 7.54 25.00 8.27
CA PRO A 146 8.41 23.99 8.87
C PRO A 146 8.52 22.74 8.00
N HIS A 147 9.72 22.15 7.90
CA HIS A 147 9.95 20.93 7.12
C HIS A 147 9.00 19.78 7.48
N LYS A 148 8.67 19.63 8.77
CA LYS A 148 7.72 18.62 9.26
C LYS A 148 6.32 18.79 8.65
N SER A 149 5.83 20.03 8.53
CA SER A 149 4.51 20.31 7.94
C SER A 149 4.48 19.96 6.44
N ILE A 150 5.58 20.23 5.73
CA ILE A 150 5.73 19.85 4.32
C ILE A 150 5.75 18.33 4.19
N ALA A 151 6.53 17.65 5.03
CA ALA A 151 6.61 16.18 5.06
C ALA A 151 5.24 15.54 5.30
N LEU A 152 4.49 15.98 6.32
CA LEU A 152 3.15 15.49 6.61
C LEU A 152 2.18 15.67 5.44
N ALA A 153 2.22 16.82 4.78
CA ALA A 153 1.38 17.07 3.60
C ALA A 153 1.72 16.13 2.44
N ILE A 154 3.02 15.87 2.21
CA ILE A 154 3.48 14.92 1.19
C ILE A 154 3.02 13.50 1.53
N VAL A 155 3.22 13.06 2.77
CA VAL A 155 2.82 11.71 3.23
C VAL A 155 1.32 11.52 3.05
N HIS A 156 0.51 12.47 3.53
CA HIS A 156 -0.94 12.42 3.40
C HIS A 156 -1.39 12.35 1.92
N TYR A 157 -0.75 13.11 1.03
CA TYR A 157 -1.02 13.05 -0.40
C TYR A 157 -0.74 11.66 -1.00
N ILE A 158 0.36 11.02 -0.60
CA ILE A 158 0.72 9.68 -1.09
C ILE A 158 -0.24 8.62 -0.57
N GLU A 159 -0.60 8.67 0.72
CA GLU A 159 -1.57 7.75 1.31
C GLU A 159 -2.95 7.88 0.67
N GLU A 160 -3.38 9.12 0.40
CA GLU A 160 -4.63 9.42 -0.29
C GLU A 160 -4.64 8.88 -1.72
N ASN A 161 -3.59 9.15 -2.51
CA ASN A 161 -3.50 8.63 -3.87
C ASN A 161 -3.41 7.10 -3.92
N THR A 162 -2.70 6.49 -2.97
CA THR A 162 -2.66 5.04 -2.81
C THR A 162 -4.08 4.50 -2.55
N SER A 163 -4.82 5.14 -1.64
CA SER A 163 -6.20 4.74 -1.32
C SER A 163 -7.15 4.93 -2.51
N ILE A 164 -6.98 5.98 -3.32
CA ILE A 164 -7.73 6.19 -4.55
C ILE A 164 -7.45 5.06 -5.57
N LYS A 165 -6.18 4.66 -5.73
CA LYS A 165 -5.80 3.55 -6.62
C LYS A 165 -6.44 2.24 -6.15
N MET A 166 -6.35 1.94 -4.86
CA MET A 166 -6.95 0.76 -4.24
C MET A 166 -8.47 0.71 -4.46
N ALA A 167 -9.18 1.82 -4.23
CA ALA A 167 -10.62 1.92 -4.49
C ALA A 167 -10.98 1.62 -5.96
N ARG A 168 -10.19 2.15 -6.91
CA ARG A 168 -10.39 1.89 -8.35
C ARG A 168 -10.13 0.43 -8.71
N ASP A 169 -9.10 -0.17 -8.14
CA ASP A 169 -8.76 -1.57 -8.41
C ASP A 169 -9.79 -2.52 -7.79
N LEU A 170 -10.31 -2.21 -6.61
CA LEU A 170 -11.47 -2.90 -6.02
C LEU A 170 -12.69 -2.82 -6.94
N LYS A 171 -13.04 -1.62 -7.43
CA LYS A 171 -14.16 -1.42 -8.36
C LYS A 171 -14.00 -2.23 -9.65
N LYS A 172 -12.79 -2.27 -10.23
CA LYS A 172 -12.48 -3.11 -11.41
C LYS A 172 -12.61 -4.60 -11.11
N LEU A 173 -12.12 -5.05 -9.95
CA LEU A 173 -12.22 -6.45 -9.54
C LEU A 173 -13.68 -6.88 -9.38
N ILE A 174 -14.51 -6.04 -8.76
CA ILE A 174 -15.95 -6.29 -8.65
C ILE A 174 -16.61 -6.29 -10.02
N ALA A 175 -16.28 -5.34 -10.91
CA ALA A 175 -16.82 -5.32 -12.27
C ALA A 175 -16.50 -6.60 -13.07
N SER A 176 -15.39 -7.29 -12.78
CA SER A 176 -15.04 -8.56 -13.41
C SER A 176 -15.99 -9.72 -13.08
N VAL A 177 -16.89 -9.55 -12.10
CA VAL A 177 -17.98 -10.49 -11.84
C VAL A 177 -18.90 -10.63 -13.05
N GLY A 178 -19.21 -9.53 -13.75
CA GLY A 178 -20.16 -9.52 -14.87
C GLY A 178 -21.55 -10.00 -14.44
N ASP A 179 -22.16 -10.89 -15.22
CA ASP A 179 -23.51 -11.43 -14.95
C ASP A 179 -23.54 -12.50 -13.84
N GLY A 180 -22.42 -12.76 -13.16
CA GLY A 180 -22.34 -13.69 -12.03
C GLY A 180 -22.85 -13.11 -10.72
N LYS A 181 -22.98 -13.95 -9.69
CA LYS A 181 -23.29 -13.49 -8.33
C LYS A 181 -22.04 -13.11 -7.55
N PHE A 182 -22.17 -12.10 -6.70
CA PHE A 182 -21.15 -11.64 -5.77
C PHE A 182 -21.64 -11.76 -4.32
N ALA A 183 -20.92 -12.50 -3.48
CA ALA A 183 -21.24 -12.60 -2.06
C ALA A 183 -20.36 -11.65 -1.24
N ILE A 184 -20.95 -10.98 -0.26
CA ILE A 184 -20.25 -10.20 0.76
C ILE A 184 -20.52 -10.89 2.09
N VAL A 185 -19.50 -11.49 2.69
CA VAL A 185 -19.59 -12.21 3.96
C VAL A 185 -19.03 -11.33 5.07
N VAL A 186 -19.82 -11.09 6.10
CA VAL A 186 -19.37 -10.42 7.33
C VAL A 186 -19.08 -11.45 8.42
N HIS A 187 -18.42 -11.02 9.49
CA HIS A 187 -18.20 -11.87 10.66
C HIS A 187 -19.51 -12.29 11.36
N ASN A 188 -19.45 -13.28 12.24
CA ASN A 188 -20.60 -13.73 13.00
C ASN A 188 -21.08 -12.64 13.98
N ASN A 189 -22.39 -12.50 14.13
CA ASN A 189 -23.01 -11.47 14.99
C ASN A 189 -22.55 -10.05 14.62
N PRO A 190 -22.80 -9.60 13.37
CA PRO A 190 -22.24 -8.37 12.86
C PRO A 190 -22.74 -7.15 13.65
N ASP A 191 -21.83 -6.19 13.83
CA ASP A 191 -22.11 -4.90 14.45
C ASP A 191 -22.35 -3.82 13.37
N PRO A 192 -22.57 -2.55 13.73
CA PRO A 192 -22.81 -1.50 12.74
C PRO A 192 -21.62 -1.24 11.80
N ASP A 193 -20.38 -1.50 12.23
CA ASP A 193 -19.19 -1.31 11.38
C ASP A 193 -19.20 -2.33 10.24
N ALA A 194 -19.39 -3.61 10.59
CA ALA A 194 -19.48 -4.69 9.60
C ALA A 194 -20.67 -4.51 8.64
N ILE A 195 -21.86 -4.14 9.16
CA ILE A 195 -23.07 -3.95 8.34
C ILE A 195 -22.90 -2.76 7.39
N SER A 196 -22.45 -1.61 7.89
CA SER A 196 -22.29 -0.41 7.07
C SER A 196 -21.18 -0.58 6.03
N SER A 197 -20.10 -1.28 6.37
CA SER A 197 -19.02 -1.63 5.45
C SER A 197 -19.48 -2.55 4.33
N ALA A 198 -20.26 -3.58 4.64
CA ALA A 198 -20.84 -4.48 3.65
C ALA A 198 -21.82 -3.75 2.71
N MET A 199 -22.62 -2.83 3.25
CA MET A 199 -23.49 -1.97 2.46
C MET A 199 -22.69 -1.05 1.52
N GLY A 200 -21.63 -0.42 2.00
CA GLY A 200 -20.75 0.39 1.14
C GLY A 200 -20.15 -0.44 -0.01
N LEU A 201 -19.78 -1.70 0.24
CA LEU A 201 -19.27 -2.58 -0.81
C LEU A 201 -20.38 -3.01 -1.80
N LYS A 202 -21.61 -3.23 -1.31
CA LYS A 202 -22.80 -3.49 -2.15
C LYS A 202 -23.12 -2.30 -3.05
N GLU A 203 -22.95 -1.07 -2.58
CA GLU A 203 -23.10 0.15 -3.39
C GLU A 203 -22.02 0.25 -4.47
N ILE A 204 -20.75 -0.07 -4.16
CA ILE A 204 -19.69 -0.14 -5.17
C ILE A 204 -20.04 -1.17 -6.25
N ALA A 205 -20.52 -2.36 -5.86
CA ALA A 205 -20.95 -3.39 -6.81
C ALA A 205 -22.12 -2.93 -7.70
N SER A 206 -23.11 -2.28 -7.10
CA SER A 206 -24.26 -1.73 -7.82
C SER A 206 -23.86 -0.66 -8.83
N SER A 207 -22.85 0.18 -8.50
CA SER A 207 -22.30 1.21 -9.41
C SER A 207 -21.69 0.65 -10.70
N VAL A 208 -21.39 -0.66 -10.74
CA VAL A 208 -20.87 -1.36 -11.92
C VAL A 208 -21.83 -2.45 -12.44
N GLY A 209 -23.09 -2.43 -11.99
CA GLY A 209 -24.14 -3.35 -12.44
C GLY A 209 -24.05 -4.77 -11.88
N VAL A 210 -23.24 -5.00 -10.83
CA VAL A 210 -23.07 -6.32 -10.21
C VAL A 210 -24.01 -6.44 -9.02
N LYS A 211 -24.86 -7.47 -9.03
CA LYS A 211 -25.74 -7.79 -7.90
C LYS A 211 -24.94 -8.47 -6.80
N ALA A 212 -24.94 -7.86 -5.61
CA ALA A 212 -24.30 -8.41 -4.42
C ALA A 212 -25.32 -8.83 -3.35
N GLU A 213 -25.03 -9.94 -2.67
CA GLU A 213 -25.81 -10.47 -1.55
C GLU A 213 -24.94 -10.43 -0.29
N ILE A 214 -25.47 -9.89 0.82
CA ILE A 214 -24.74 -9.78 2.09
C ILE A 214 -25.15 -10.95 2.98
N HIS A 215 -24.18 -11.72 3.47
CA HIS A 215 -24.41 -12.91 4.26
C HIS A 215 -23.75 -12.81 5.64
N TYR A 216 -24.47 -13.24 6.67
CA TYR A 216 -23.95 -13.33 8.04
C TYR A 216 -24.49 -14.55 8.80
N LYS A 217 -23.80 -14.96 9.86
CA LYS A 217 -24.26 -16.00 10.78
C LYS A 217 -24.33 -15.45 12.20
N GLY A 218 -25.10 -16.13 13.06
CA GLY A 218 -25.33 -15.68 14.43
C GLY A 218 -26.47 -14.67 14.50
N SER A 219 -26.46 -13.79 15.49
CA SER A 219 -27.54 -12.83 15.75
C SER A 219 -27.01 -11.41 15.79
N ILE A 220 -27.76 -10.47 15.24
CA ILE A 220 -27.51 -9.04 15.45
C ILE A 220 -27.86 -8.74 16.90
N GLY A 221 -26.85 -8.55 17.76
CA GLY A 221 -27.03 -8.62 19.22
C GLY A 221 -27.91 -7.50 19.79
N HIS A 222 -27.51 -6.25 19.57
CA HIS A 222 -28.10 -5.08 20.20
C HIS A 222 -29.45 -4.70 19.57
N HIS A 223 -30.41 -4.27 20.39
CA HIS A 223 -31.74 -3.87 19.92
C HIS A 223 -31.66 -2.66 18.98
N GLU A 224 -30.69 -1.78 19.21
CA GLU A 224 -30.36 -0.62 18.39
C GLU A 224 -29.94 -1.05 16.98
N ASN A 225 -29.11 -2.09 16.86
CA ASN A 225 -28.65 -2.61 15.56
C ASN A 225 -29.80 -3.29 14.80
N LYS A 226 -30.68 -4.01 15.51
CA LYS A 226 -31.90 -4.58 14.91
C LYS A 226 -32.84 -3.49 14.41
N ALA A 227 -33.04 -2.44 15.20
CA ALA A 227 -33.85 -1.29 14.80
C ALA A 227 -33.25 -0.58 13.58
N PHE A 228 -31.93 -0.40 13.54
CA PHE A 228 -31.18 0.16 12.42
C PHE A 228 -31.40 -0.64 11.12
N VAL A 229 -31.20 -1.96 11.16
CA VAL A 229 -31.43 -2.85 10.00
C VAL A 229 -32.87 -2.80 9.52
N ASN A 230 -33.84 -2.85 10.44
CA ASN A 230 -35.25 -2.84 10.08
C ASN A 230 -35.73 -1.49 9.54
N LEU A 231 -35.26 -0.38 10.10
CA LEU A 231 -35.69 0.96 9.70
C LEU A 231 -35.12 1.36 8.33
N LEU A 232 -33.91 0.90 8.02
CA LEU A 232 -33.23 1.15 6.75
C LEU A 232 -33.48 0.06 5.69
N ASP A 233 -34.33 -0.92 6.01
CA ASP A 233 -34.68 -2.06 5.13
C ASP A 233 -33.43 -2.76 4.55
N ILE A 234 -32.44 -3.01 5.42
CA ILE A 234 -31.17 -3.61 5.00
C ILE A 234 -31.38 -5.10 4.75
N GLU A 235 -31.26 -5.51 3.49
CA GLU A 235 -31.30 -6.91 3.08
C GLU A 235 -30.03 -7.66 3.53
N LEU A 236 -30.14 -8.38 4.65
CA LEU A 236 -29.11 -9.28 5.16
C LEU A 236 -29.60 -10.72 5.11
N ASP A 237 -28.86 -11.60 4.43
CA ASP A 237 -29.17 -13.01 4.36
C ASP A 237 -28.50 -13.77 5.52
N GLN A 238 -29.34 -14.34 6.39
CA GLN A 238 -28.93 -15.17 7.52
C GLN A 238 -28.95 -16.67 7.19
N SER A 239 -29.20 -17.04 5.94
CA SER A 239 -29.26 -18.44 5.53
C SER A 239 -27.93 -19.14 5.85
N THR A 240 -28.03 -20.31 6.49
CA THR A 240 -26.85 -21.09 6.89
C THR A 240 -26.26 -21.90 5.73
N ASP A 241 -26.97 -21.94 4.61
CA ASP A 241 -26.71 -22.84 3.48
C ASP A 241 -26.17 -22.06 2.28
N LEU A 242 -25.17 -21.20 2.53
CA LEU A 242 -24.46 -20.51 1.46
C LEU A 242 -23.71 -21.53 0.60
N ASN A 243 -24.22 -21.79 -0.60
CA ASN A 243 -23.49 -22.58 -1.59
C ASN A 243 -22.43 -21.70 -2.28
N VAL A 244 -21.19 -21.78 -1.79
CA VAL A 244 -20.02 -21.05 -2.31
C VAL A 244 -19.90 -21.14 -3.84
N SER A 245 -20.27 -22.28 -4.44
CA SER A 245 -20.17 -22.49 -5.89
C SER A 245 -21.13 -21.64 -6.73
N ASP A 246 -22.16 -21.03 -6.12
CA ASP A 246 -23.10 -20.15 -6.80
C ASP A 246 -22.52 -18.74 -7.04
N TYR A 247 -21.42 -18.40 -6.38
CA TYR A 247 -20.82 -17.06 -6.40
C TYR A 247 -19.52 -17.08 -7.20
N LYS A 248 -19.39 -16.15 -8.13
CA LYS A 248 -18.18 -16.01 -8.95
C LYS A 248 -17.03 -15.36 -8.17
N LYS A 249 -17.38 -14.50 -7.21
CA LYS A 249 -16.45 -13.87 -6.27
C LYS A 249 -17.09 -13.78 -4.89
N ILE A 250 -16.24 -13.82 -3.87
CA ILE A 250 -16.62 -13.69 -2.47
C ILE A 250 -15.72 -12.64 -1.84
N ALA A 251 -16.34 -11.68 -1.17
CA ALA A 251 -15.67 -10.72 -0.30
C ALA A 251 -15.87 -11.08 1.17
N MET A 252 -14.85 -10.82 1.99
CA MET A 252 -14.94 -10.85 3.44
C MET A 252 -14.73 -9.44 4.00
N ILE A 253 -15.59 -9.06 4.94
CA ILE A 253 -15.56 -7.78 5.66
C ILE A 253 -15.38 -8.07 7.15
N GLU A 254 -14.42 -7.40 7.80
CA GLU A 254 -14.12 -7.56 9.24
C GLU A 254 -13.84 -9.00 9.67
N CYS A 255 -13.38 -9.80 8.71
CA CYS A 255 -12.84 -11.12 8.92
C CYS A 255 -11.87 -11.43 7.79
N SER A 256 -10.80 -12.15 8.11
CA SER A 256 -9.69 -12.40 7.19
C SER A 256 -9.49 -13.87 6.83
N THR A 257 -10.03 -14.79 7.65
CA THR A 257 -9.81 -16.24 7.47
C THR A 257 -11.14 -16.99 7.35
N PRO A 258 -11.42 -17.66 6.21
CA PRO A 258 -12.62 -18.48 6.04
C PRO A 258 -12.78 -19.53 7.15
N GLY A 259 -13.97 -19.63 7.73
CA GLY A 259 -14.28 -20.55 8.83
C GLY A 259 -13.90 -20.05 10.22
N THR A 260 -13.15 -18.95 10.31
CA THR A 260 -12.82 -18.29 11.59
C THR A 260 -13.75 -17.10 11.80
N ASN A 261 -14.73 -17.27 12.70
CA ASN A 261 -15.72 -16.25 13.01
C ASN A 261 -16.59 -15.79 11.82
N ASN A 262 -16.84 -16.66 10.84
CA ASN A 262 -17.73 -16.41 9.72
C ASN A 262 -18.40 -17.72 9.27
N MET A 263 -19.29 -17.65 8.27
CA MET A 263 -20.04 -18.81 7.78
C MET A 263 -19.30 -19.65 6.74
N LEU A 264 -18.18 -19.19 6.18
CA LEU A 264 -17.51 -19.89 5.10
C LEU A 264 -16.85 -21.17 5.61
N PRO A 265 -16.84 -22.26 4.82
CA PRO A 265 -16.00 -23.41 5.12
C PRO A 265 -14.51 -23.05 5.16
N PRO A 266 -13.70 -23.65 6.04
CA PRO A 266 -12.24 -23.51 6.01
C PRO A 266 -11.66 -23.87 4.64
N GLY A 267 -10.71 -23.07 4.14
CA GLY A 267 -10.08 -23.26 2.84
C GLY A 267 -10.87 -22.74 1.63
N THR A 268 -12.01 -22.10 1.85
CA THR A 268 -12.75 -21.39 0.78
C THR A 268 -11.86 -20.34 0.11
N GLN A 269 -11.86 -20.30 -1.22
CA GLN A 269 -11.16 -19.24 -1.95
C GLN A 269 -11.98 -17.96 -1.91
N VAL A 270 -11.35 -16.87 -1.47
CA VAL A 270 -11.96 -15.55 -1.40
C VAL A 270 -11.25 -14.59 -2.34
N SER A 271 -11.99 -13.66 -2.94
CA SER A 271 -11.46 -12.70 -3.90
C SER A 271 -11.06 -11.40 -3.22
N ILE A 272 -11.80 -10.96 -2.20
CA ILE A 272 -11.63 -9.66 -1.56
C ILE A 272 -11.63 -9.85 -0.04
N VAL A 273 -10.67 -9.22 0.66
CA VAL A 273 -10.65 -9.11 2.12
C VAL A 273 -10.46 -7.64 2.47
N ILE A 274 -11.38 -7.09 3.27
CA ILE A 274 -11.27 -5.73 3.82
C ILE A 274 -11.47 -5.81 5.33
N ASP A 275 -10.47 -5.36 6.07
CA ASP A 275 -10.48 -5.44 7.54
C ASP A 275 -9.66 -4.27 8.12
N HIS A 276 -9.76 -4.07 9.42
CA HIS A 276 -8.94 -3.14 10.16
C HIS A 276 -8.36 -3.76 11.44
N HIS A 277 -8.61 -5.05 11.72
CA HIS A 277 -7.99 -5.75 12.83
C HIS A 277 -6.55 -6.18 12.49
N GLN A 278 -5.75 -6.44 13.52
CA GLN A 278 -4.45 -7.09 13.34
C GLN A 278 -4.67 -8.54 12.91
N ALA A 279 -4.40 -8.84 11.64
CA ALA A 279 -4.38 -10.20 11.10
C ALA A 279 -2.96 -10.58 10.70
N GLU A 280 -2.62 -11.88 10.78
CA GLU A 280 -1.39 -12.39 10.17
C GLU A 280 -1.56 -12.40 8.64
N ILE A 281 -1.20 -11.28 8.00
CA ILE A 281 -1.40 -11.02 6.56
C ILE A 281 -0.78 -12.12 5.69
N GLU A 282 0.30 -12.77 6.16
CA GLU A 282 1.05 -13.79 5.42
C GLU A 282 0.23 -15.06 5.09
N GLU A 283 -0.87 -15.31 5.79
CA GLU A 283 -1.75 -16.47 5.55
C GLU A 283 -2.95 -16.16 4.65
N ILE A 284 -3.23 -14.88 4.38
CA ILE A 284 -4.42 -14.45 3.64
C ILE A 284 -4.17 -14.59 2.14
N ARG A 285 -4.94 -15.48 1.50
CA ARG A 285 -4.88 -15.70 0.06
C ARG A 285 -6.13 -15.15 -0.61
N ALA A 286 -6.05 -13.91 -1.10
CA ALA A 286 -7.10 -13.27 -1.89
C ALA A 286 -6.51 -12.47 -3.06
N GLU A 287 -7.35 -12.18 -4.06
CA GLU A 287 -6.97 -11.33 -5.21
C GLU A 287 -6.79 -9.86 -4.78
N TYR A 288 -7.52 -9.43 -3.75
CA TYR A 288 -7.47 -8.10 -3.18
C TYR A 288 -7.51 -8.18 -1.65
N VAL A 289 -6.54 -7.56 -0.99
CA VAL A 289 -6.45 -7.49 0.47
C VAL A 289 -6.20 -6.04 0.86
N ASP A 290 -7.07 -5.48 1.69
CA ASP A 290 -6.88 -4.17 2.31
C ASP A 290 -7.13 -4.29 3.82
N ILE A 291 -6.04 -4.36 4.59
CA ILE A 291 -6.09 -4.45 6.05
C ILE A 291 -5.35 -3.26 6.64
N ARG A 292 -6.06 -2.42 7.40
CA ARG A 292 -5.50 -1.17 7.95
C ARG A 292 -5.63 -1.12 9.48
N PRO A 293 -4.69 -1.72 10.23
CA PRO A 293 -4.73 -1.74 11.70
C PRO A 293 -4.80 -0.37 12.39
N ASN A 294 -4.37 0.68 11.69
CA ASN A 294 -4.33 2.05 12.21
C ASN A 294 -5.61 2.85 11.91
N ILE A 295 -6.58 2.29 11.17
CA ILE A 295 -7.85 2.94 10.87
C ILE A 295 -8.90 2.36 11.82
N GLY A 296 -9.54 3.22 12.63
CA GLY A 296 -10.32 2.76 13.79
C GLY A 296 -11.58 1.94 13.47
N ALA A 297 -11.99 1.85 12.20
CA ALA A 297 -13.18 1.15 11.74
C ALA A 297 -13.11 0.84 10.23
N THR A 298 -13.67 -0.29 9.80
CA THR A 298 -13.74 -0.65 8.36
C THR A 298 -14.63 0.31 7.58
N ALA A 299 -15.68 0.84 8.22
CA ALA A 299 -16.56 1.84 7.63
C ALA A 299 -15.82 3.12 7.23
N THR A 300 -14.69 3.43 7.89
CA THR A 300 -13.84 4.56 7.49
C THR A 300 -13.18 4.30 6.14
N ILE A 301 -12.68 3.07 5.91
CA ILE A 301 -12.13 2.65 4.61
C ILE A 301 -13.21 2.75 3.54
N MET A 302 -14.38 2.17 3.82
CA MET A 302 -15.49 2.12 2.86
C MET A 302 -16.04 3.50 2.52
N THR A 303 -16.18 4.39 3.52
CA THR A 303 -16.58 5.79 3.31
C THR A 303 -15.60 6.50 2.36
N LYS A 304 -14.29 6.32 2.58
CA LYS A 304 -13.26 6.90 1.70
C LYS A 304 -13.35 6.33 0.29
N TYR A 305 -13.61 5.04 0.14
CA TYR A 305 -13.77 4.42 -1.18
C TYR A 305 -14.98 4.95 -1.94
N LEU A 306 -16.13 5.10 -1.28
CA LEU A 306 -17.30 5.71 -1.90
C LEU A 306 -17.00 7.15 -2.36
N GLN A 307 -16.34 7.95 -1.52
CA GLN A 307 -15.90 9.31 -1.88
C GLN A 307 -14.95 9.32 -3.08
N TYR A 308 -13.90 8.48 -3.08
CA TYR A 308 -12.92 8.42 -4.16
C TYR A 308 -13.46 7.87 -5.48
N LEU A 309 -14.58 7.16 -5.43
CA LEU A 309 -15.26 6.59 -6.60
C LEU A 309 -16.45 7.43 -7.06
N ASP A 310 -16.68 8.60 -6.43
CA ASP A 310 -17.80 9.50 -6.67
C ASP A 310 -19.17 8.80 -6.53
N ILE A 311 -19.28 7.86 -5.58
CA ILE A 311 -20.53 7.15 -5.27
C ILE A 311 -21.25 7.89 -4.13
N PRO A 312 -22.54 8.23 -4.27
CA PRO A 312 -23.30 8.91 -3.23
C PRO A 312 -23.29 8.18 -1.89
N ILE A 313 -23.28 8.95 -0.80
CA ILE A 313 -23.35 8.50 0.60
C ILE A 313 -24.56 9.16 1.25
#